data_AF-A0A8J2UDJ4-F1
#
_entry.id   AF-A0A8J2UDJ4-F1
#
_cell.length_a   1.000
_cell.length_b   1.000
_cell.length_c   1.000
_cell.angle_alpha   90.00
_cell.angle_beta   90.00
_cell.angle_gamma   90.00
#
_symmetry.space_group_name_H-M   'P 1'
#
loop_
_entity.id
_entity.type
_entity.pdbx_description
1 polymer ?
#
loop_
_entity_poly.entity_id
_entity_poly.type
_entity_poly.pdbx_seq_one_letter_code
_entity_poly.pdbx_strand_id
1 'polypeptide(L)'
;MTLVERFKTAIKQHLTSPEVADDARSVQYYAGLLLVHPNYLNAVVKKSTGKPAIRHIHQQVIDEAKSLLSQTALSAKEIAYRLAFREPAHFHTFFRKHTQQTPNEYRRYYRATIYREEPATN
;
A
#
# COMPACT_ATOMS: atom_id res chain seq x y z
N MET A 1 8.52 -22.46 1.48
CA MET A 1 8.17 -21.02 1.52
C MET A 1 9.44 -20.22 1.82
N THR A 2 9.85 -19.32 0.94
CA THR A 2 11.09 -18.52 1.07
C THR A 2 10.90 -17.33 2.02
N LEU A 3 12.00 -16.72 2.50
CA LEU A 3 11.92 -15.50 3.33
C LEU A 3 11.18 -14.36 2.60
N VAL A 4 11.38 -14.24 1.29
CA VAL A 4 10.74 -13.20 0.45
C VAL A 4 9.24 -13.46 0.31
N GLU A 5 8.83 -14.72 0.16
CA GLU A 5 7.40 -15.09 0.16
C GLU A 5 6.75 -14.80 1.51
N ARG A 6 7.39 -15.21 2.61
CA ARG A 6 6.91 -14.91 3.97
C ARG A 6 6.78 -13.41 4.20
N PHE A 7 7.75 -12.63 3.74
CA PHE A 7 7.70 -11.17 3.78
C PHE A 7 6.53 -10.59 2.99
N LYS A 8 6.33 -11.01 1.74
CA LYS A 8 5.20 -10.55 0.92
C LYS A 8 3.85 -10.91 1.54
N THR A 9 3.73 -12.12 2.09
CA THR A 9 2.52 -12.57 2.79
C THR A 9 2.27 -11.74 4.06
N ALA A 10 3.31 -11.49 4.86
CA ALA A 10 3.22 -10.69 6.06
C ALA A 10 2.75 -9.26 5.77
N ILE A 11 3.25 -8.61 4.70
CA ILE A 11 2.77 -7.28 4.31
C ILE A 11 1.26 -7.31 4.03
N LYS A 12 0.78 -8.27 3.24
CA LYS A 12 -0.65 -8.36 2.90
C LYS A 12 -1.55 -8.59 4.11
N GLN A 13 -1.11 -9.42 5.05
CA GLN A 13 -1.90 -9.76 6.24
C GLN A 13 -1.93 -8.62 7.26
N HIS A 14 -0.79 -7.96 7.47
CA HIS A 14 -0.65 -6.97 8.54
C HIS A 14 -0.98 -5.55 8.11
N LEU A 15 -1.06 -5.24 6.82
CA LEU A 15 -1.38 -3.89 6.36
C LEU A 15 -2.89 -3.56 6.45
N THR A 16 -3.76 -4.58 6.42
CA THR A 16 -5.22 -4.43 6.40
C THR A 16 -5.88 -4.69 7.76
N SER A 17 -5.11 -5.06 8.79
CA SER A 17 -5.64 -5.34 10.12
C SER A 17 -6.03 -4.05 10.84
N PRO A 18 -7.21 -3.93 11.45
CA PRO A 18 -7.60 -2.73 12.20
C PRO A 18 -6.70 -2.43 13.41
N GLU A 19 -5.86 -3.40 13.85
CA GLU A 19 -4.87 -3.24 14.91
C GLU A 19 -3.49 -2.81 14.39
N VAL A 20 -3.37 -2.36 13.13
CA VAL A 20 -2.10 -1.95 12.54
C VAL A 20 -1.40 -0.91 13.44
N ALA A 21 -0.28 -1.33 14.02
CA ALA A 21 0.68 -0.43 14.64
C ALA A 21 1.19 0.56 13.58
N ASP A 22 1.37 1.82 13.96
CA ASP A 22 1.92 2.90 13.12
C ASP A 22 3.14 2.50 12.26
N ASP A 23 3.87 1.47 12.72
CA ASP A 23 5.10 0.93 12.16
C ASP A 23 4.93 -0.11 11.05
N ALA A 24 3.71 -0.56 10.68
CA ALA A 24 3.52 -1.55 9.61
C ALA A 24 3.89 -1.04 8.20
N ARG A 25 4.34 0.21 8.10
CA ARG A 25 4.95 0.81 6.90
C ARG A 25 6.48 0.79 6.93
N SER A 26 7.10 0.25 7.99
CA SER A 26 8.54 0.16 8.18
C SER A 26 9.10 -1.22 7.85
N VAL A 27 10.34 -1.29 7.38
CA VAL A 27 11.06 -2.57 7.23
C VAL A 27 11.32 -3.22 8.59
N GLN A 28 11.49 -2.40 9.64
CA GLN A 28 11.76 -2.85 11.01
C GLN A 28 10.66 -3.77 11.53
N TYR A 29 9.39 -3.37 11.35
CA TYR A 29 8.23 -4.12 11.78
C TYR A 29 8.22 -5.54 11.21
N TYR A 30 8.35 -5.67 9.89
CA TYR A 30 8.35 -6.98 9.23
C TYR A 30 9.60 -7.80 9.53
N ALA A 31 10.75 -7.15 9.74
CA ALA A 31 11.97 -7.83 10.17
C ALA A 31 11.78 -8.48 11.55
N GLY A 32 11.15 -7.75 12.49
CA GLY A 32 10.77 -8.26 13.81
C GLY A 32 9.80 -9.44 13.71
N LEU A 33 8.73 -9.33 12.91
CA LEU A 33 7.78 -10.43 12.68
C LEU A 33 8.43 -11.69 12.08
N LEU A 34 9.44 -11.50 11.25
CA LEU A 34 10.15 -12.60 10.59
C LEU A 34 11.35 -13.12 11.41
N LEU A 35 11.60 -12.55 12.59
CA LEU A 35 12.74 -12.87 13.47
C LEU A 35 14.10 -12.73 12.76
N VAL A 36 14.26 -11.65 11.99
CA VAL A 36 15.49 -11.35 11.25
C VAL A 36 15.93 -9.90 11.46
N HIS A 37 17.21 -9.63 11.22
CA HIS A 37 17.68 -8.26 11.22
C HIS A 37 17.14 -7.50 9.98
N PRO A 38 16.71 -6.23 10.11
CA PRO A 38 16.18 -5.41 9.01
C PRO A 38 17.12 -5.30 7.81
N ASN A 39 18.43 -5.15 8.06
CA ASN A 39 19.43 -5.12 6.99
C ASN A 39 19.50 -6.45 6.23
N TYR A 40 19.36 -7.58 6.94
CA TYR A 40 19.34 -8.90 6.32
C TYR A 40 18.08 -9.07 5.48
N LEU A 41 16.91 -8.71 6.01
CA LEU A 41 15.65 -8.73 5.25
C LEU A 41 15.78 -7.89 3.97
N ASN A 42 16.28 -6.67 4.09
CA ASN A 42 16.46 -5.78 2.94
C ASN A 42 17.46 -6.35 1.91
N ALA A 43 18.56 -6.95 2.36
CA ALA A 43 19.55 -7.57 1.49
C ALA A 43 18.97 -8.77 0.73
N VAL A 44 18.26 -9.67 1.41
CA VAL A 44 17.65 -10.86 0.79
C VAL A 44 16.55 -10.46 -0.19
N VAL A 45 15.67 -9.54 0.19
CA VAL A 45 14.61 -9.04 -0.71
C VAL A 45 15.21 -8.35 -1.92
N LYS A 46 16.20 -7.47 -1.74
CA LYS A 46 16.87 -6.79 -2.86
C LYS A 46 17.57 -7.77 -3.79
N LYS A 47 18.26 -8.79 -3.25
CA LYS A 47 18.93 -9.82 -4.04
C LYS A 47 17.93 -10.63 -4.86
N SER A 48 16.77 -10.94 -4.31
CA SER A 48 15.75 -11.76 -4.98
C SER A 48 14.89 -10.98 -5.97
N THR A 49 14.55 -9.72 -5.68
CA THR A 49 13.56 -8.97 -6.47
C THR A 49 14.14 -7.76 -7.20
N GLY A 50 15.44 -7.46 -7.04
CA GLY A 50 16.09 -6.26 -7.55
C GLY A 50 15.65 -4.94 -6.89
N LYS A 51 14.81 -4.97 -5.85
CA LYS A 51 14.20 -3.79 -5.23
C LYS A 51 14.32 -3.87 -3.70
N PRO A 52 14.60 -2.74 -3.00
CA PRO A 52 14.63 -2.72 -1.53
C PRO A 52 13.31 -3.18 -0.91
N ALA A 53 13.35 -3.73 0.30
CA ALA A 53 12.18 -4.20 1.03
C ALA A 53 11.11 -3.11 1.19
N ILE A 54 11.54 -1.87 1.51
CA ILE A 54 10.65 -0.73 1.67
C ILE A 54 9.82 -0.43 0.41
N ARG A 55 10.35 -0.71 -0.79
CA ARG A 55 9.60 -0.51 -2.03
C ARG A 55 8.41 -1.44 -2.15
N HIS A 56 8.52 -2.68 -1.66
CA HIS A 56 7.41 -3.64 -1.68
C HIS A 56 6.33 -3.25 -0.69
N ILE A 57 6.72 -2.75 0.49
CA ILE A 57 5.77 -2.22 1.49
C ILE A 57 5.02 -1.03 0.89
N HIS A 58 5.73 -0.05 0.34
CA HIS A 58 5.10 1.12 -0.27
C HIS A 58 4.19 0.74 -1.44
N GLN A 59 4.60 -0.21 -2.27
CA GLN A 59 3.78 -0.68 -3.38
C GLN A 59 2.46 -1.28 -2.87
N GLN A 60 2.53 -2.15 -1.86
CA GLN A 60 1.33 -2.74 -1.27
C GLN A 60 0.40 -1.68 -0.65
N VAL A 61 0.95 -0.66 0.01
CA VAL A 61 0.18 0.48 0.53
C VAL A 61 -0.52 1.24 -0.59
N ILE A 62 0.15 1.47 -1.72
CA ILE A 62 -0.44 2.14 -2.87
C ILE A 62 -1.52 1.28 -3.51
N ASP A 63 -1.29 -0.02 -3.65
CA ASP A 63 -2.26 -0.93 -4.26
C ASP A 63 -3.54 -1.01 -3.41
N GLU A 64 -3.40 -1.09 -2.08
CA GLU A 64 -4.53 -1.04 -1.16
C GLU A 64 -5.25 0.32 -1.20
N ALA A 65 -4.49 1.43 -1.21
CA ALA A 65 -5.06 2.77 -1.33
C ALA A 65 -5.88 2.92 -2.61
N LYS A 66 -5.36 2.43 -3.75
CA LYS A 66 -6.08 2.44 -5.03
C LYS A 66 -7.36 1.62 -4.97
N SER A 67 -7.29 0.42 -4.38
CA SER A 67 -8.44 -0.46 -4.18
C SER A 67 -9.52 0.23 -3.34
N LEU A 68 -9.16 0.83 -2.21
CA LEU A 68 -10.10 1.57 -1.36
C LEU A 68 -10.69 2.79 -2.08
N LEU A 69 -9.88 3.52 -2.86
CA LEU A 69 -10.33 4.69 -3.61
C LEU A 69 -11.33 4.33 -4.72
N SER A 70 -11.18 3.17 -5.35
CA SER A 70 -12.04 2.70 -6.44
C SER A 70 -13.29 1.97 -5.95
N GLN A 71 -13.18 1.16 -4.89
CA GLN A 71 -14.25 0.26 -4.44
C GLN A 71 -15.14 0.84 -3.33
N THR A 72 -14.73 1.94 -2.70
CA THR A 72 -15.45 2.52 -1.54
C THR A 72 -15.76 4.00 -1.71
N ALA A 73 -16.74 4.48 -0.95
CA ALA A 73 -17.07 5.90 -0.84
C ALA A 73 -16.22 6.67 0.19
N LEU A 74 -15.28 5.99 0.87
CA LEU A 74 -14.48 6.59 1.95
C LEU A 74 -13.73 7.84 1.45
N SER A 75 -13.65 8.87 2.29
CA SER A 75 -12.83 10.04 2.02
C SER A 75 -11.34 9.69 2.03
N ALA A 76 -10.52 10.50 1.37
CA ALA A 76 -9.06 10.35 1.41
C ALA A 76 -8.51 10.40 2.85
N LYS A 77 -9.18 11.13 3.74
CA LYS A 77 -8.87 11.18 5.18
C LYS A 77 -9.13 9.85 5.88
N GLU A 78 -10.29 9.23 5.66
CA GLU A 78 -10.60 7.91 6.23
C GLU A 78 -9.67 6.82 5.71
N ILE A 79 -9.35 6.86 4.42
CA ILE A 79 -8.39 5.93 3.79
C ILE A 79 -7.00 6.11 4.40
N ALA A 80 -6.56 7.35 4.64
CA ALA A 80 -5.28 7.62 5.29
C ALA A 80 -5.19 6.94 6.67
N TYR A 81 -6.22 7.10 7.52
CA TYR A 81 -6.24 6.45 8.83
C TYR A 81 -6.32 4.94 8.74
N ARG A 82 -7.10 4.39 7.80
CA ARG A 82 -7.19 2.94 7.57
C ARG A 82 -5.86 2.34 7.14
N LEU A 83 -5.03 3.10 6.44
CA LEU A 83 -3.67 2.72 6.04
C LEU A 83 -2.60 3.14 7.06
N ALA A 84 -3.02 3.40 8.31
CA ALA A 84 -2.18 3.78 9.44
C ALA A 84 -1.32 5.03 9.21
N PHE A 85 -1.79 5.99 8.40
CA PHE A 85 -1.18 7.32 8.35
C PHE A 85 -1.69 8.16 9.52
N ARG A 86 -0.78 8.60 10.38
CA ARG A 86 -1.07 9.57 11.47
C ARG A 86 -1.74 10.84 10.96
N GLU A 87 -1.30 11.31 9.79
CA GLU A 87 -1.77 12.55 9.19
C GLU A 87 -2.22 12.32 7.75
N PRO A 88 -3.44 12.74 7.37
CA PRO A 88 -3.92 12.68 6.00
C PRO A 88 -3.04 13.42 4.99
N ALA A 89 -2.35 14.48 5.41
CA ALA A 89 -1.41 15.21 4.57
C ALA A 89 -0.23 14.34 4.11
N HIS A 90 0.30 13.49 5.00
CA HIS A 90 1.35 12.54 4.65
C HIS A 90 0.86 11.50 3.65
N PHE A 91 -0.39 11.03 3.78
CA PHE A 91 -0.99 10.14 2.80
C PHE A 91 -1.11 10.79 1.42
N HIS A 92 -1.59 12.03 1.35
CA HIS A 92 -1.70 12.77 0.09
C HIS A 92 -0.35 12.90 -0.63
N THR A 93 0.70 13.32 0.09
CA THR A 93 2.06 13.46 -0.47
C THR A 93 2.64 12.10 -0.86
N PHE A 94 2.46 11.09 -0.02
CA PHE A 94 2.90 9.72 -0.30
C PHE A 94 2.24 9.16 -1.57
N PHE A 95 0.92 9.27 -1.67
CA PHE A 95 0.16 8.76 -2.81
C PHE A 95 0.55 9.48 -4.09
N ARG A 96 0.64 10.82 -4.07
CA ARG A 96 1.08 11.61 -5.23
C ARG A 96 2.50 11.28 -5.65
N LYS A 97 3.42 11.10 -4.72
CA LYS A 97 4.82 10.74 -5.02
C LYS A 97 4.93 9.40 -5.77
N HIS A 98 4.07 8.44 -5.48
CA HIS A 98 4.13 7.10 -6.08
C HIS A 98 3.21 6.90 -7.29
N THR A 99 2.13 7.69 -7.40
CA THR A 99 1.14 7.53 -8.49
C THR A 99 1.10 8.70 -9.46
N GLN A 100 1.82 9.79 -9.16
CA GLN A 100 1.80 11.08 -9.88
C GLN A 100 0.42 11.78 -9.87
N GLN A 101 -0.55 11.27 -9.12
CA GLN A 101 -1.91 11.81 -9.00
C GLN A 101 -2.27 11.95 -7.53
N THR A 102 -3.16 12.88 -7.19
CA THR A 102 -3.78 12.91 -5.87
C THR A 102 -4.81 11.79 -5.71
N PRO A 103 -5.14 11.37 -4.47
CA PRO A 103 -6.19 10.38 -4.24
C PRO A 103 -7.53 10.71 -4.92
N ASN A 104 -7.91 11.99 -4.91
CA ASN A 104 -9.16 12.46 -5.51
C ASN A 104 -9.09 12.46 -7.05
N GLU A 105 -7.96 12.87 -7.63
CA GLU A 105 -7.74 12.77 -9.08
C GLU A 105 -7.80 11.31 -9.56
N TYR A 106 -7.16 10.40 -8.82
CA TYR A 106 -7.20 8.97 -9.12
C TYR A 106 -8.63 8.42 -9.08
N ARG A 107 -9.41 8.77 -8.04
CA ARG A 107 -10.82 8.37 -7.95
C ARG A 107 -11.66 8.91 -9.11
N ARG A 108 -11.46 10.17 -9.49
CA ARG A 108 -12.17 10.79 -10.61
C ARG A 108 -11.82 10.10 -11.93
N TYR A 109 -10.52 9.87 -12.16
CA TYR A 109 -10.01 9.16 -13.33
C TYR A 109 -10.58 7.74 -13.42
N TYR A 110 -10.50 6.96 -12.34
CA TYR A 110 -11.01 5.59 -12.29
C TYR A 110 -12.52 5.52 -12.58
N ARG A 111 -13.32 6.43 -12.00
CA ARG A 111 -14.75 6.51 -12.31
C ARG A 111 -14.95 6.81 -13.80
N ALA A 112 -14.26 7.81 -14.35
CA ALA A 112 -14.38 8.17 -15.75
C ALA A 112 -13.97 7.05 -16.72
N THR A 113 -13.01 6.19 -16.34
CA THR A 113 -12.60 5.04 -17.18
C THR A 113 -13.65 3.94 -17.17
N ILE A 114 -14.23 3.60 -16.01
CA ILE A 114 -15.24 2.54 -15.91
C ILE A 114 -16.52 2.93 -16.68
N TYR A 115 -16.94 4.20 -16.64
CA TYR A 115 -18.09 4.68 -17.42
C TYR A 115 -17.82 4.82 -18.93
N ARG A 116 -16.57 4.67 -19.38
CA ARG A 116 -16.25 4.63 -20.81
C ARG A 116 -16.39 3.21 -21.39
N GLU A 117 -16.51 2.18 -20.54
CA GLU A 117 -16.55 0.77 -20.94
C GLU A 117 -17.93 0.11 -20.80
N GLU A 118 -19.00 0.83 -20.43
CA GLU A 118 -20.38 0.32 -20.58
C GLU A 118 -20.99 0.73 -21.93
N PRO A 119 -21.37 -0.23 -22.80
CA PRO A 119 -22.23 0.05 -23.94
C PRO A 119 -23.63 0.40 -23.43
N ALA A 120 -24.29 1.31 -24.14
CA ALA A 120 -25.71 1.57 -23.97
C ALA A 120 -26.50 0.27 -23.99
N THR A 121 -27.13 -0.09 -22.87
CA THR A 121 -28.25 -1.04 -22.76
C THR A 121 -28.90 -0.67 -21.42
N ASN A 122 -30.10 -0.10 -21.33
CA ASN A 122 -31.33 -0.18 -22.11
C ASN A 122 -32.11 1.13 -21.91
#